data_AF-A0A1I4G4W9-F1
#
_entry.id   AF-A0A1I4G4W9-F1
#
_cell.length_a   1.000
_cell.length_b   1.000
_cell.length_c   1.000
_cell.angle_alpha   90.00
_cell.angle_beta   90.00
_cell.angle_gamma   90.00
#
_symmetry.space_group_name_H-M   'P 1'
#
loop_
_entity.id
_entity.type
_entity.pdbx_description
1 polymer ?
#
loop_
_entity_poly.entity_id
_entity_poly.type
_entity_poly.pdbx_seq_one_letter_code
_entity_poly.pdbx_strand_id
1 'polypeptide(L)'
;MLRYVIFLPLLLAAPATAQDAQELALARTVLSDLQTLSFKKKREYCGYLGLTRDGTLISSDPVAGDMASCAARFPDDIAVIASYHTHGTFDEGYFNEMPSTIDVESDSAAYMNGYVATPGGRLWFINGRTRVSRQICGLGCLPVAPQFRKEADGEVAEEYTFEALRRHQR
;
A
#
# COMPACT_ATOMS: atom_id res chain seq x y z
N MET A 1 -23.45 24.35 51.43
CA MET A 1 -22.25 23.63 50.93
C MET A 1 -22.68 22.76 49.76
N LEU A 2 -22.47 23.24 48.53
CA LEU A 2 -22.92 22.56 47.31
C LEU A 2 -21.78 21.63 46.83
N ARG A 3 -22.00 20.32 46.92
CA ARG A 3 -21.07 19.28 46.45
C ARG A 3 -21.03 19.30 44.92
N TYR A 4 -19.88 19.65 44.35
CA TYR A 4 -19.59 19.42 42.94
C TYR A 4 -19.47 17.92 42.68
N VAL A 5 -20.35 17.37 41.85
CA VAL A 5 -20.16 16.05 41.24
C VAL A 5 -19.26 16.27 40.04
N ILE A 6 -17.99 15.84 40.15
CA ILE A 6 -17.06 15.79 39.03
C ILE A 6 -17.47 14.58 38.18
N PHE A 7 -18.09 14.83 37.04
CA PHE A 7 -18.18 13.83 35.97
C PHE A 7 -16.83 13.80 35.26
N LEU A 8 -16.05 12.75 35.51
CA LEU A 8 -14.85 12.42 34.75
C LEU A 8 -15.30 11.62 33.50
N PRO A 9 -15.21 12.15 32.27
CA PRO A 9 -15.47 11.35 31.10
C PRO A 9 -14.28 10.41 30.89
N LEU A 10 -14.49 9.11 31.08
CA LEU A 10 -13.57 8.08 30.62
C LEU A 10 -13.61 8.06 29.08
N LEU A 11 -12.50 8.45 28.44
CA LEU A 11 -12.28 8.30 27.00
C LEU A 11 -12.16 6.81 26.65
N LEU A 12 -13.14 6.28 25.93
CA LEU A 12 -13.20 4.90 25.46
C LEU A 12 -12.48 4.75 24.11
N ALA A 13 -11.50 3.82 24.07
CA ALA A 13 -10.88 3.13 22.92
C ALA A 13 -10.95 3.79 21.51
N ALA A 14 -9.92 4.58 21.16
CA ALA A 14 -9.64 5.04 19.79
C ALA A 14 -8.28 4.58 19.16
N PRO A 15 -7.50 3.62 19.70
CA PRO A 15 -6.13 3.42 19.20
C PRO A 15 -6.06 2.76 17.81
N ALA A 16 -6.95 1.79 17.51
CA ALA A 16 -6.86 1.02 16.26
C ALA A 16 -7.14 1.86 15.01
N THR A 17 -8.17 2.72 15.03
CA THR A 17 -8.52 3.58 13.88
C THR A 17 -7.47 4.67 13.64
N ALA A 18 -6.85 5.18 14.70
CA ALA A 18 -5.77 6.17 14.60
C ALA A 18 -4.48 5.54 14.04
N GLN A 19 -4.18 4.28 14.40
CA GLN A 19 -3.04 3.55 13.85
C GLN A 19 -3.21 3.29 12.36
N ASP A 20 -4.37 2.81 11.93
CA ASP A 20 -4.68 2.57 10.50
C ASP A 20 -4.58 3.87 9.67
N ALA A 21 -4.99 5.01 10.23
CA ALA A 21 -4.89 6.30 9.58
C ALA A 21 -3.44 6.78 9.42
N GLN A 22 -2.58 6.54 10.42
CA GLN A 22 -1.16 6.88 10.35
C GLN A 22 -0.40 5.97 9.38
N GLU A 23 -0.69 4.67 9.39
CA GLU A 23 -0.15 3.69 8.42
C GLU A 23 -0.47 4.13 6.98
N LEU A 24 -1.73 4.44 6.70
CA LEU A 24 -2.15 4.92 5.39
C LEU A 24 -1.49 6.26 5.00
N ALA A 25 -1.38 7.21 5.94
CA ALA A 25 -0.75 8.49 5.67
C ALA A 25 0.74 8.34 5.32
N LEU A 26 1.45 7.46 6.03
CA LEU A 26 2.84 7.15 5.74
C LEU A 26 2.98 6.43 4.39
N ALA A 27 2.17 5.40 4.15
CA ALA A 27 2.15 4.68 2.87
C ALA A 27 1.94 5.62 1.69
N ARG A 28 0.96 6.52 1.79
CA ARG A 28 0.66 7.53 0.77
C ARG A 28 1.85 8.45 0.51
N THR A 29 2.51 8.91 1.56
CA THR A 29 3.68 9.80 1.45
C THR A 29 4.82 9.09 0.72
N VAL A 30 5.22 7.92 1.23
CA VAL A 30 6.31 7.12 0.66
C VAL A 30 6.05 6.79 -0.81
N LEU A 31 4.85 6.30 -1.12
CA LEU A 31 4.52 5.91 -2.49
C LEU A 31 4.40 7.10 -3.44
N SER A 32 3.88 8.24 -2.97
CA SER A 32 3.84 9.47 -3.76
C SER A 32 5.24 9.96 -4.13
N ASP A 33 6.17 9.92 -3.17
CA ASP A 33 7.56 10.34 -3.38
C ASP A 33 8.30 9.39 -4.35
N LEU A 34 8.03 8.08 -4.27
CA LEU A 34 8.67 7.07 -5.10
C LEU A 34 8.16 7.00 -6.54
N GLN A 35 6.88 7.30 -6.80
CA GLN A 35 6.26 7.19 -8.14
C GLN A 35 7.09 7.88 -9.22
N THR A 36 7.53 9.12 -8.99
CA THR A 36 8.30 9.88 -9.99
C THR A 36 9.63 9.18 -10.34
N LEU A 37 10.30 8.61 -9.33
CA LEU A 37 11.54 7.86 -9.53
C LEU A 37 11.27 6.52 -10.23
N SER A 38 10.24 5.78 -9.80
CA SER A 38 9.77 4.54 -10.41
C SER A 38 9.58 4.72 -11.92
N PHE A 39 8.81 5.74 -12.31
CA PHE A 39 8.53 6.02 -13.73
C PHE A 39 9.79 6.31 -14.52
N LYS A 40 10.67 7.17 -13.99
CA LYS A 40 11.92 7.56 -14.64
C LYS A 40 12.87 6.38 -14.82
N LYS A 41 12.88 5.46 -13.86
CA LYS A 41 13.77 4.29 -13.85
C LYS A 41 13.13 3.03 -14.41
N LYS A 42 11.85 3.11 -14.77
CA LYS A 42 11.02 2.02 -15.31
C LYS A 42 11.16 0.75 -14.47
N ARG A 43 10.97 0.89 -13.16
CA ARG A 43 11.12 -0.20 -12.20
C ARG A 43 10.33 0.04 -10.94
N GLU A 44 9.99 -1.03 -10.27
CA GLU A 44 9.39 -1.02 -8.95
C GLU A 44 10.40 -0.61 -7.87
N TYR A 45 9.85 0.00 -6.81
CA TYR A 45 10.52 0.25 -5.55
C TYR A 45 9.65 -0.28 -4.43
N CYS A 46 10.24 -1.02 -3.50
CA CYS A 46 9.51 -1.68 -2.42
C CYS A 46 10.21 -1.56 -1.08
N GLY A 47 9.45 -1.78 -0.01
CA GLY A 47 9.95 -1.80 1.36
C GLY A 47 8.83 -2.14 2.35
N TYR A 48 9.05 -1.75 3.60
CA TYR A 48 8.14 -2.06 4.70
C TYR A 48 7.81 -0.82 5.53
N LEU A 49 6.61 -0.81 6.08
CA LEU A 49 6.22 0.09 7.17
C LEU A 49 6.21 -0.70 8.47
N GLY A 50 6.62 -0.05 9.56
CA GLY A 50 6.70 -0.71 10.86
C GLY A 50 6.98 0.22 12.01
N LEU A 51 6.89 -0.34 13.22
CA LEU A 51 7.12 0.39 14.46
C LEU A 51 8.55 0.16 14.94
N THR A 52 9.25 1.23 15.28
CA THR A 52 10.51 1.16 16.02
C THR A 52 10.27 0.69 17.46
N ARG A 53 11.34 0.44 18.22
CA ARG A 53 11.26 0.01 19.63
C ARG A 53 10.55 1.01 20.55
N ASP A 54 10.62 2.29 20.23
CA ASP A 54 9.93 3.39 20.93
C ASP A 54 8.49 3.59 20.45
N GLY A 55 8.01 2.79 19.50
CA GLY A 55 6.65 2.85 18.98
C GLY A 55 6.45 3.90 17.88
N THR A 56 7.52 4.43 17.31
CA THR A 56 7.44 5.38 16.19
C THR A 56 7.19 4.62 14.89
N LEU A 57 6.14 5.01 14.16
CA LEU A 57 5.84 4.45 12.84
C LEU A 57 6.78 5.04 11.79
N ILE A 58 7.55 4.18 11.12
CA ILE A 58 8.50 4.55 10.07
C ILE A 58 8.40 3.65 8.85
N SER A 59 9.05 4.07 7.76
CA SER A 59 9.29 3.27 6.56
C SER A 59 10.74 2.79 6.55
N SER A 60 10.99 1.57 6.07
CA SER A 60 12.32 1.15 5.67
C SER A 60 12.80 1.96 4.47
N ASP A 61 14.11 1.98 4.25
CA ASP A 61 14.67 2.47 3.00
C ASP A 61 14.11 1.65 1.82
N PRO A 62 13.75 2.31 0.70
CA PRO A 62 13.21 1.62 -0.47
C PRO A 62 14.31 0.87 -1.22
N VAL A 63 14.03 -0.37 -1.59
CA VAL A 63 14.88 -1.20 -2.44
C VAL A 63 14.43 -1.06 -3.88
N ALA A 64 15.40 -0.98 -4.81
CA ALA A 64 15.10 -0.96 -6.23
C ALA A 64 14.90 -2.38 -6.76
N GLY A 65 13.79 -2.60 -7.46
CA GLY A 65 13.49 -3.83 -8.19
C GLY A 65 13.83 -3.73 -9.68
N ASP A 66 13.05 -4.48 -10.46
CA ASP A 66 12.99 -4.42 -11.92
C ASP A 66 11.61 -3.92 -12.39
N MET A 67 11.27 -4.11 -13.66
CA MET A 67 10.02 -3.59 -14.25
C MET A 67 8.76 -4.11 -13.55
N ALA A 68 8.77 -5.33 -13.03
CA ALA A 68 7.57 -6.04 -12.60
C ALA A 68 7.75 -6.83 -11.29
N SER A 69 8.85 -6.57 -10.58
CA SER A 69 9.08 -7.16 -9.28
C SER A 69 10.03 -6.32 -8.43
N CYS A 70 9.86 -6.41 -7.12
CA CYS A 70 10.83 -5.94 -6.15
C CYS A 70 10.84 -6.87 -4.93
N ALA A 71 12.03 -7.09 -4.36
CA ALA A 71 12.22 -7.96 -3.20
C ALA A 71 13.08 -7.25 -2.15
N ALA A 72 12.42 -6.59 -1.20
CA ALA A 72 13.07 -6.03 -0.03
C ALA A 72 13.35 -7.14 1.00
N ARG A 73 14.51 -7.11 1.64
CA ARG A 73 14.79 -7.96 2.81
C ARG A 73 13.97 -7.43 3.99
N PHE A 74 13.41 -8.33 4.80
CA PHE A 74 12.80 -7.93 6.06
C PHE A 74 13.80 -7.15 6.93
N PRO A 75 13.42 -5.95 7.41
CA PRO A 75 14.24 -5.17 8.32
C PRO A 75 14.27 -5.80 9.72
N ASP A 76 15.40 -5.69 10.40
CA ASP A 76 15.62 -6.27 11.73
C ASP A 76 15.35 -5.26 12.87
N ASP A 77 15.17 -3.99 12.52
CA ASP A 77 15.10 -2.84 13.42
C ASP A 77 13.69 -2.28 13.63
N ILE A 78 12.69 -2.77 12.86
CA ILE A 78 11.28 -2.41 13.01
C ILE A 78 10.38 -3.64 13.11
N ALA A 79 9.29 -3.51 13.87
CA ALA A 79 8.18 -4.45 13.84
C ALA A 79 7.33 -4.16 12.59
N VAL A 80 7.53 -4.96 11.53
CA VAL A 80 6.82 -4.81 10.25
C VAL A 80 5.32 -5.03 10.43
N ILE A 81 4.53 -4.10 9.87
CA ILE A 81 3.07 -4.16 9.87
C ILE A 81 2.47 -4.14 8.45
N ALA A 82 3.18 -3.56 7.49
CA ALA A 82 2.77 -3.53 6.10
C ALA A 82 3.95 -3.58 5.13
N SER A 83 3.74 -4.16 3.95
CA SER A 83 4.60 -3.96 2.78
C SER A 83 4.13 -2.73 2.00
N TYR A 84 5.03 -2.16 1.18
CA TYR A 84 4.64 -1.23 0.13
C TYR A 84 5.46 -1.50 -1.13
N HIS A 85 4.87 -1.23 -2.29
CA HIS A 85 5.64 -1.06 -3.51
C HIS A 85 4.95 -0.15 -4.54
N THR A 86 5.75 0.41 -5.44
CA THR A 86 5.25 1.03 -6.67
C THR A 86 5.29 0.01 -7.79
N HIS A 87 4.31 -0.03 -8.66
CA HIS A 87 4.52 -0.52 -10.02
C HIS A 87 5.48 0.42 -10.77
N GLY A 88 6.08 -0.09 -11.86
CA GLY A 88 6.98 0.65 -12.75
C GLY A 88 6.33 1.81 -13.51
N THR A 89 6.89 2.20 -14.65
CA THR A 89 6.16 3.09 -15.57
C THR A 89 5.07 2.31 -16.31
N PHE A 90 4.09 3.01 -16.87
CA PHE A 90 3.07 2.38 -17.71
C PHE A 90 3.71 1.67 -18.92
N ASP A 91 3.41 0.38 -19.10
CA ASP A 91 3.88 -0.45 -20.22
C ASP A 91 2.73 -1.36 -20.71
N GLU A 92 2.39 -1.30 -22.00
CA GLU A 92 1.26 -2.03 -22.59
C GLU A 92 1.37 -3.56 -22.47
N GLY A 93 2.55 -4.11 -22.17
CA GLY A 93 2.77 -5.55 -21.97
C GLY A 93 2.44 -6.08 -20.58
N TYR A 94 2.00 -5.22 -19.65
CA TYR A 94 1.86 -5.55 -18.23
C TYR A 94 0.47 -5.18 -17.68
N PHE A 95 0.06 -5.87 -16.61
CA PHE A 95 -1.07 -5.43 -15.77
C PHE A 95 -0.60 -4.32 -14.84
N ASN A 96 -0.76 -3.07 -15.25
CA ASN A 96 -0.18 -1.89 -14.59
C ASN A 96 -1.01 -1.39 -13.40
N GLU A 97 -2.33 -1.60 -13.42
CA GLU A 97 -3.28 -0.83 -12.62
C GLU A 97 -3.94 -1.61 -11.46
N MET A 98 -3.52 -2.86 -11.22
CA MET A 98 -4.03 -3.71 -10.15
C MET A 98 -2.92 -4.54 -9.51
N PRO A 99 -2.98 -4.86 -8.20
CA PRO A 99 -2.01 -5.75 -7.55
C PRO A 99 -1.96 -7.13 -8.19
N SER A 100 -0.80 -7.77 -8.16
CA SER A 100 -0.62 -9.16 -8.58
C SER A 100 -1.16 -10.16 -7.56
N THR A 101 -1.44 -11.38 -8.02
CA THR A 101 -1.71 -12.51 -7.11
C THR A 101 -0.56 -12.82 -6.18
N ILE A 102 0.69 -12.59 -6.61
CA ILE A 102 1.91 -12.78 -5.81
C ILE A 102 1.96 -11.81 -4.64
N ASP A 103 1.52 -10.56 -4.84
CA ASP A 103 1.45 -9.56 -3.76
C ASP A 103 0.52 -10.03 -2.66
N VAL A 104 -0.69 -10.45 -3.03
CA VAL A 104 -1.70 -10.95 -2.08
C VAL A 104 -1.24 -12.21 -1.36
N GLU A 105 -0.56 -13.12 -2.06
CA GLU A 105 -0.02 -14.33 -1.43
C GLU A 105 1.10 -14.02 -0.44
N SER A 106 2.02 -13.13 -0.81
CA SER A 106 3.18 -12.76 0.01
C SER A 106 2.75 -12.04 1.28
N ASP A 107 1.88 -11.03 1.17
CA ASP A 107 1.36 -10.29 2.32
C ASP A 107 0.53 -11.20 3.24
N SER A 108 -0.25 -12.12 2.65
CA SER A 108 -1.05 -13.08 3.41
C SER A 108 -0.19 -14.09 4.17
N ALA A 109 0.86 -14.62 3.53
CA ALA A 109 1.80 -15.55 4.17
C ALA A 109 2.52 -14.92 5.36
N ALA A 110 2.76 -13.61 5.32
CA ALA A 110 3.38 -12.86 6.40
C ALA A 110 2.37 -12.21 7.38
N TYR A 111 1.07 -12.41 7.18
CA TYR A 111 -0.02 -11.80 7.97
C TYR A 111 0.05 -10.27 8.08
N MET A 112 0.56 -9.60 7.03
CA MET A 112 0.71 -8.14 6.99
C MET A 112 -0.28 -7.49 6.02
N ASN A 113 -0.42 -6.16 6.12
CA ASN A 113 -1.07 -5.38 5.08
C ASN A 113 -0.12 -5.12 3.91
N GLY A 114 -0.64 -4.67 2.77
CA GLY A 114 0.17 -4.21 1.65
C GLY A 114 -0.38 -2.94 1.02
N TYR A 115 0.49 -2.12 0.46
CA TYR A 115 0.12 -0.91 -0.29
C TYR A 115 0.78 -0.89 -1.66
N VAL A 116 -0.01 -0.64 -2.70
CA VAL A 116 0.48 -0.60 -4.08
C VAL A 116 0.12 0.72 -4.73
N ALA A 117 1.12 1.39 -5.32
CA ALA A 117 0.92 2.57 -6.16
C ALA A 117 1.11 2.22 -7.63
N THR A 118 0.17 2.66 -8.47
CA THR A 118 0.11 2.30 -9.89
C THR A 118 0.36 3.51 -10.80
N PRO A 119 0.72 3.30 -12.08
CA PRO A 119 1.03 4.37 -13.03
C PRO A 119 -0.12 5.37 -13.27
N GLY A 120 -1.37 4.93 -13.20
CA GLY A 120 -2.56 5.78 -13.28
C GLY A 120 -2.82 6.59 -12.02
N GLY A 121 -1.97 6.45 -11.01
CA GLY A 121 -2.05 7.16 -9.74
C GLY A 121 -3.02 6.53 -8.74
N ARG A 122 -3.46 5.27 -8.94
CA ARG A 122 -4.29 4.58 -7.93
C ARG A 122 -3.43 4.18 -6.74
N LEU A 123 -4.03 4.21 -5.56
CA LEU A 123 -3.47 3.64 -4.34
C LEU A 123 -4.34 2.47 -3.91
N TRP A 124 -3.73 1.30 -3.83
CA TRP A 124 -4.35 0.06 -3.40
C TRP A 124 -3.93 -0.30 -1.97
N PHE A 125 -4.82 -1.01 -1.29
CA PHE A 125 -4.58 -1.67 -0.03
C PHE A 125 -4.89 -3.16 -0.16
N ILE A 126 -3.95 -3.99 0.26
CA ILE A 126 -4.07 -5.43 0.34
C ILE A 126 -4.27 -5.80 1.80
N ASN A 127 -5.38 -6.47 2.10
CA ASN A 127 -5.59 -7.07 3.40
C ASN A 127 -5.03 -8.49 3.38
N GLY A 128 -3.85 -8.73 3.97
CA GLY A 128 -3.24 -10.06 3.99
C GLY A 128 -4.05 -11.11 4.76
N ARG A 129 -4.94 -10.70 5.69
CA ARG A 129 -5.79 -11.63 6.44
C ARG A 129 -6.98 -12.13 5.62
N THR A 130 -7.64 -11.23 4.89
CA THR A 130 -8.84 -11.57 4.10
C THR A 130 -8.53 -11.87 2.64
N ARG A 131 -7.31 -11.57 2.17
CA ARG A 131 -6.86 -11.72 0.78
C ARG A 131 -7.73 -10.93 -0.20
N VAL A 132 -8.08 -9.71 0.21
CA VAL A 132 -8.85 -8.73 -0.56
C VAL A 132 -7.98 -7.52 -0.84
N SER A 133 -7.95 -7.10 -2.10
CA SER A 133 -7.30 -5.87 -2.55
C SER A 133 -8.37 -4.83 -2.87
N ARG A 134 -8.27 -3.65 -2.29
CA ARG A 134 -9.22 -2.55 -2.54
C ARG A 134 -8.49 -1.25 -2.84
N GLN A 135 -9.08 -0.42 -3.69
CA GLN A 135 -8.58 0.93 -3.90
C GLN A 135 -8.88 1.77 -2.65
N ILE A 136 -7.85 2.41 -2.12
CA ILE A 136 -8.03 3.54 -1.21
C ILE A 136 -8.53 4.75 -1.99
N CYS A 137 -8.02 4.92 -3.21
CA CYS A 137 -8.45 5.95 -4.14
C CYS A 137 -8.01 5.60 -5.58
N GLY A 138 -8.76 6.13 -6.55
CA GLY A 138 -8.58 5.83 -7.96
C GLY A 138 -7.60 6.73 -8.71
N LEU A 139 -7.86 6.93 -10.00
CA LEU A 139 -6.97 7.63 -10.93
C LEU A 139 -6.61 9.04 -10.44
N GLY A 140 -5.34 9.41 -10.61
CA GLY A 140 -4.82 10.74 -10.25
C GLY A 140 -4.73 11.01 -8.75
N CYS A 141 -4.91 9.99 -7.91
CA CYS A 141 -4.78 10.15 -6.46
C CYS A 141 -3.32 10.31 -6.01
N LEU A 142 -2.40 9.66 -6.73
CA LEU A 142 -0.94 9.78 -6.64
C LEU A 142 -0.39 10.30 -7.98
N PRO A 143 0.92 10.64 -8.08
CA PRO A 143 1.51 11.06 -9.35
C PRO A 143 1.22 10.07 -10.48
N VAL A 144 0.87 10.61 -11.65
CA VAL A 144 0.49 9.83 -12.82
C VAL A 144 1.67 9.74 -13.79
N ALA A 145 1.92 8.55 -14.32
CA ALA A 145 2.97 8.33 -15.29
C ALA A 145 2.70 9.13 -16.59
N PRO A 146 3.72 9.77 -17.20
CA PRO A 146 3.52 10.63 -18.37
C PRO A 146 2.86 9.94 -19.58
N GLN A 147 2.98 8.62 -19.70
CA GLN A 147 2.43 7.83 -20.82
C GLN A 147 1.26 6.95 -20.41
N PHE A 148 0.70 7.16 -19.22
CA PHE A 148 -0.46 6.41 -18.75
C PHE A 148 -1.62 6.49 -19.75
N ARG A 149 -2.19 5.33 -20.08
CA ARG A 149 -3.41 5.23 -20.89
C ARG A 149 -4.49 4.55 -20.07
N LYS A 150 -5.57 5.30 -19.84
CA LYS A 150 -6.78 4.75 -19.22
C LYS A 150 -7.29 3.59 -20.10
N GLU A 151 -7.79 2.53 -19.46
CA GLU A 151 -8.45 1.37 -20.11
C GLU A 151 -7.51 0.37 -20.80
N ALA A 152 -6.19 0.55 -20.77
CA ALA A 152 -5.26 -0.44 -21.32
C ALA A 152 -5.36 -1.81 -20.64
N ASP A 153 -5.62 -1.82 -19.32
CA ASP A 153 -5.86 -3.04 -18.53
C ASP A 153 -7.35 -3.44 -18.50
N GLY A 154 -8.18 -2.83 -19.35
CA GLY A 154 -9.63 -2.94 -19.29
C GLY A 154 -10.25 -2.20 -18.11
N GLU A 155 -11.42 -2.66 -17.66
CA GLU A 155 -12.09 -2.10 -16.49
C GLU A 155 -11.40 -2.55 -15.20
N VAL A 156 -10.78 -1.59 -14.51
CA VAL A 156 -10.15 -1.80 -13.21
C VAL A 156 -11.17 -1.55 -12.10
N ALA A 157 -11.66 -2.62 -11.47
CA ALA A 157 -12.64 -2.56 -10.39
C ALA A 157 -12.06 -1.90 -9.14
N GLU A 158 -12.91 -1.40 -8.24
CA GLU A 158 -12.46 -0.81 -6.97
C GLU A 158 -11.98 -1.86 -5.95
N GLU A 159 -12.36 -3.13 -6.13
CA GLU A 159 -12.01 -4.23 -5.24
C GLU A 159 -11.82 -5.53 -6.03
N TYR A 160 -10.86 -6.34 -5.60
CA TYR A 160 -10.66 -7.70 -6.05
C TYR A 160 -10.44 -8.65 -4.87
N THR A 161 -11.16 -9.78 -4.88
CA THR A 161 -10.73 -10.95 -4.13
C THR A 161 -9.52 -11.59 -4.80
N PHE A 162 -8.73 -12.36 -4.05
CA PHE A 162 -7.64 -13.16 -4.61
C PHE A 162 -8.08 -13.98 -5.84
N GLU A 163 -9.25 -14.61 -5.76
CA GLU A 163 -9.80 -15.40 -6.86
C GLU A 163 -10.18 -14.56 -8.08
N ALA A 164 -10.60 -13.32 -7.89
CA ALA A 164 -10.87 -12.38 -8.98
C ALA A 164 -9.57 -11.94 -9.68
N LEU A 165 -8.54 -11.57 -8.92
CA LEU A 165 -7.21 -11.27 -9.48
C LEU A 165 -6.67 -12.45 -10.29
N ARG A 166 -6.76 -13.65 -9.73
CA ARG A 166 -6.31 -14.89 -10.38
C ARG A 166 -7.07 -15.19 -11.67
N ARG A 167 -8.28 -14.67 -11.88
CA ARG A 167 -8.99 -14.81 -13.17
C ARG A 167 -8.57 -13.75 -14.17
N HIS A 168 -8.22 -12.55 -13.72
CA HIS A 168 -7.75 -11.47 -14.59
C HIS A 168 -6.32 -11.66 -15.09
N GLN A 169 -5.45 -12.30 -14.30
CA GLN A 169 -4.01 -12.40 -14.57
C GLN A 169 -3.58 -13.75 -15.16
N ARG A 170 -4.52 -14.48 -15.78
CA ARG A 170 -4.26 -15.77 -16.44
C ARG A 170 -3.92 -15.61 -17.91
#